data_AF-A0AAJ5RQT0-F1
#
_entry.id   AF-A0AAJ5RQT0-F1
#
_cell.length_a   1.000
_cell.length_b   1.000
_cell.length_c   1.000
_cell.angle_alpha   90.00
_cell.angle_beta   90.00
_cell.angle_gamma   90.00
#
_symmetry.space_group_name_H-M   'P 1'
#
loop_
_entity.id
_entity.type
_entity.pdbx_description
1 polymer ?
#
loop_
_entity_poly.entity_id
_entity_poly.type
_entity_poly.pdbx_seq_one_letter_code
_entity_poly.pdbx_strand_id
1 'polypeptide(L)'
;MMKAAINQIAAIEGLEMDPSHLALDVYALAQVFSDEKEFKDVIVSVVLAIKDVFKDGNIGEDLKYRLKGFKSYHFSSPYPEIKGDEDMRVVYPAYKNTIILAFGHRYIPTDFYQRFKSRV
;
A
#
# COMPACT_ATOMS: atom_id res chain seq x y z
N MET A 1 6.34 -10.09 -13.97
CA MET A 1 6.07 -8.81 -13.29
C MET A 1 5.97 -8.94 -11.76
N MET A 2 5.03 -9.71 -11.20
CA MET A 2 4.77 -9.73 -9.75
C MET A 2 5.97 -10.12 -8.88
N LYS A 3 6.72 -11.16 -9.26
CA LYS A 3 7.94 -11.55 -8.52
C LYS A 3 8.95 -10.42 -8.40
N ALA A 4 9.14 -9.65 -9.47
CA ALA A 4 10.05 -8.50 -9.46
C ALA A 4 9.53 -7.38 -8.54
N ALA A 5 8.22 -7.12 -8.56
CA ALA A 5 7.59 -6.14 -7.67
C ALA A 5 7.68 -6.54 -6.19
N ILE A 6 7.41 -7.82 -5.87
CA ILE A 6 7.58 -8.37 -4.52
C ILE A 6 9.03 -8.17 -4.07
N ASN A 7 10.00 -8.56 -4.90
CA ASN A 7 11.42 -8.40 -4.56
C ASN A 7 11.80 -6.92 -4.36
N GLN A 8 11.26 -6.01 -5.18
CA GLN A 8 11.54 -4.59 -5.09
C GLN A 8 11.00 -3.98 -3.79
N ILE A 9 9.79 -4.35 -3.37
CA ILE A 9 9.20 -3.88 -2.11
C ILE A 9 9.90 -4.55 -0.91
N ALA A 10 10.13 -5.87 -0.97
CA ALA A 10 10.81 -6.61 0.09
C ALA A 10 12.27 -6.16 0.31
N ALA A 11 12.89 -5.52 -0.69
CA ALA A 11 14.23 -4.97 -0.59
C ALA A 11 14.28 -3.58 0.07
N ILE A 12 13.14 -3.00 0.47
CA ILE A 12 13.13 -1.76 1.25
C ILE A 12 13.76 -2.05 2.63
N GLU A 13 14.87 -1.39 2.91
CA GLU A 13 15.60 -1.56 4.17
C GLU A 13 14.71 -1.22 5.37
N GLY A 14 14.70 -2.11 6.36
CA GLY A 14 13.89 -1.95 7.58
C GLY A 14 12.42 -2.33 7.44
N LEU A 15 11.94 -2.71 6.25
CA LEU A 15 10.54 -3.12 6.06
C LEU A 15 10.20 -4.39 6.85
N GLU A 16 9.17 -4.27 7.68
CA GLU A 16 8.54 -5.38 8.38
C GLU A 16 7.14 -5.59 7.80
N MET A 17 6.96 -6.64 7.01
CA MET A 17 5.67 -6.99 6.40
C MET A 17 5.54 -8.51 6.32
N ASP A 18 4.34 -9.02 6.57
CA ASP A 18 4.03 -10.44 6.34
C ASP A 18 4.20 -10.77 4.83
N PRO A 19 5.00 -11.78 4.45
CA PRO A 19 5.24 -12.11 3.05
C PRO A 19 3.98 -12.48 2.26
N SER A 20 3.00 -13.10 2.92
CA SER A 20 1.71 -13.46 2.30
C SER A 20 0.89 -12.20 2.04
N HIS A 21 0.87 -11.25 2.98
CA HIS A 21 0.21 -9.95 2.77
C HIS A 21 0.86 -9.16 1.63
N LEU A 22 2.20 -9.16 1.56
CA LEU A 22 2.94 -8.54 0.46
C LEU A 22 2.53 -9.14 -0.88
N ALA A 23 2.52 -10.47 -1.00
CA ALA A 23 2.14 -11.15 -2.23
C ALA A 23 0.68 -10.85 -2.63
N LEU A 24 -0.24 -10.82 -1.66
CA LEU A 24 -1.66 -10.52 -1.90
C LEU A 24 -1.89 -9.08 -2.36
N ASP A 25 -1.19 -8.11 -1.78
CA ASP A 25 -1.32 -6.70 -2.19
C ASP A 25 -0.73 -6.46 -3.58
N VAL A 26 0.43 -7.07 -3.88
CA VAL A 26 1.00 -7.03 -5.24
C VAL A 26 0.07 -7.71 -6.24
N TYR A 27 -0.56 -8.83 -5.88
CA TYR A 27 -1.54 -9.51 -6.72
C TYR A 27 -2.76 -8.62 -6.98
N ALA A 28 -3.32 -8.00 -5.94
CA ALA A 28 -4.46 -7.08 -6.08
C ALA A 28 -4.12 -5.90 -7.00
N LEU A 29 -2.92 -5.33 -6.89
CA LEU A 29 -2.47 -4.27 -7.82
C LEU A 29 -2.32 -4.76 -9.25
N ALA A 30 -1.84 -5.99 -9.47
CA ALA A 30 -1.76 -6.56 -10.81
C ALA A 30 -3.15 -6.82 -11.45
N GLN A 31 -4.20 -6.96 -10.63
CA GLN A 31 -5.57 -7.02 -11.12
C GLN A 31 -6.14 -5.66 -11.51
N VAL A 32 -5.65 -4.57 -10.89
CA VAL A 32 -6.06 -3.19 -11.22
C VAL A 32 -5.29 -2.67 -12.44
N PHE A 33 -3.97 -2.81 -12.41
CA PHE A 33 -3.06 -2.29 -13.42
C PHE A 33 -2.52 -3.47 -14.25
N SER A 34 -3.28 -3.89 -15.25
CA SER A 34 -2.95 -5.05 -16.08
C SER A 34 -1.84 -4.76 -17.10
N ASP A 35 -1.65 -3.49 -17.48
CA ASP A 35 -0.53 -3.08 -18.32
C ASP A 35 0.80 -3.16 -17.54
N GLU A 36 1.82 -3.73 -18.15
CA GLU A 36 3.10 -3.97 -17.47
C GLU A 36 3.83 -2.66 -17.10
N LYS A 37 3.74 -1.63 -17.95
CA LYS A 37 4.38 -0.35 -17.67
C LYS A 37 3.62 0.37 -16.55
N GLU A 38 2.29 0.41 -16.63
CA GLU A 38 1.46 1.02 -15.58
C GLU A 38 1.70 0.37 -14.23
N PHE A 39 1.70 -0.96 -14.19
CA PHE A 39 1.98 -1.72 -12.98
C PHE A 39 3.36 -1.38 -12.39
N LYS A 40 4.42 -1.31 -13.21
CA LYS A 40 5.77 -0.96 -12.73
C LYS A 40 5.81 0.44 -12.12
N ASP A 41 5.20 1.41 -12.79
CA ASP A 41 5.14 2.80 -12.32
C ASP A 41 4.36 2.89 -10.99
N VAL A 42 3.25 2.15 -10.85
CA VAL A 42 2.49 2.05 -9.59
C VAL A 42 3.33 1.43 -8.47
N ILE A 43 4.10 0.37 -8.75
CA ILE A 43 5.01 -0.23 -7.76
C ILE A 43 6.06 0.77 -7.30
N VAL A 44 6.57 1.63 -8.20
CA VAL A 44 7.47 2.73 -7.82
C VAL A 44 6.77 3.70 -6.87
N SER A 45 5.53 4.12 -7.16
CA SER A 45 4.74 4.97 -6.25
C SER A 45 4.50 4.33 -4.89
N VAL A 46 4.24 3.02 -4.83
CA VAL A 46 4.11 2.28 -3.55
C VAL A 46 5.42 2.30 -2.77
N VAL A 47 6.56 2.04 -3.42
CA VAL A 47 7.88 2.08 -2.77
C VAL A 47 8.17 3.47 -2.21
N LEU A 48 7.84 4.54 -2.96
CA LEU A 48 7.99 5.92 -2.50
C LEU A 48 7.08 6.21 -1.31
N ALA A 49 5.82 5.78 -1.36
CA ALA A 49 4.87 5.99 -0.28
C ALA A 49 5.30 5.27 1.02
N ILE A 50 5.85 4.06 0.93
CA ILE A 50 6.41 3.35 2.09
C ILE A 50 7.61 4.13 2.66
N LYS A 51 8.48 4.67 1.81
CA LYS A 51 9.63 5.49 2.26
C LYS A 51 9.17 6.79 2.92
N ASP A 52 8.11 7.42 2.42
CA ASP A 52 7.51 8.60 3.05
C ASP A 52 6.98 8.27 4.44
N VAL A 53 6.28 7.14 4.60
CA VAL A 53 5.83 6.62 5.90
C VAL A 53 7.00 6.37 6.84
N PHE A 54 8.11 5.82 6.35
CA PHE A 54 9.30 5.54 7.18
C PHE A 54 9.98 6.84 7.62
N LYS A 55 9.98 7.86 6.76
CA LYS A 55 10.53 9.19 7.06
C LYS A 55 9.66 9.97 8.04
N ASP A 56 8.34 9.91 7.87
CA ASP A 56 7.37 10.56 8.73
C ASP A 56 6.24 9.59 9.10
N GLY A 57 6.36 8.96 10.27
CA GLY A 57 5.33 8.07 10.80
C GLY A 57 3.98 8.75 11.07
N ASN A 58 3.89 10.08 11.03
CA ASN A 58 2.63 10.81 11.26
C ASN A 58 1.95 11.29 9.98
N ILE A 59 2.51 11.01 8.79
CA ILE A 59 1.97 11.50 7.51
C ILE A 59 0.56 10.97 7.19
N GLY A 60 0.20 9.79 7.71
CA GLY A 60 -1.11 9.18 7.51
C GLY A 60 -2.18 9.60 8.52
N GLU A 61 -3.44 9.50 8.08
CA GLU A 61 -4.62 9.76 8.90
C GLU A 61 -4.88 8.62 9.90
N ASP A 62 -5.36 8.97 11.10
CA ASP A 62 -5.72 7.97 12.10
C ASP A 62 -7.00 7.20 11.71
N LEU A 63 -6.89 5.87 11.72
CA LEU A 63 -8.03 5.01 11.51
C LEU A 63 -8.91 4.90 12.78
N LYS A 64 -10.21 4.70 12.56
CA LYS A 64 -11.24 4.74 13.62
C LYS A 64 -11.82 3.34 13.92
N TYR A 65 -12.59 3.26 15.01
CA TYR A 65 -13.32 2.05 15.44
C TYR A 65 -12.39 0.84 15.63
N ARG A 66 -12.70 -0.31 15.02
CA ARG A 66 -11.89 -1.54 15.10
C ARG A 66 -10.47 -1.42 14.54
N LEU A 67 -10.18 -0.33 13.81
CA LEU A 67 -8.86 -0.07 13.25
C LEU A 67 -8.12 1.04 14.03
N LYS A 68 -8.57 1.38 15.24
CA LYS A 68 -7.87 2.33 16.12
C LYS A 68 -6.47 1.81 16.42
N GLY A 69 -5.47 2.69 16.35
CA GLY A 69 -4.06 2.35 16.54
C GLY A 69 -3.30 2.15 15.22
N PHE A 70 -3.99 2.20 14.08
CA PHE A 70 -3.39 2.20 12.75
C PHE A 70 -3.55 3.56 12.08
N LYS A 71 -2.64 3.85 11.14
CA LYS A 71 -2.65 5.02 10.26
C LYS A 71 -2.77 4.60 8.81
N SER A 72 -3.32 5.50 8.00
CA SER A 72 -3.56 5.31 6.57
C SER A 72 -2.98 6.48 5.81
N TYR A 73 -1.88 6.26 5.09
CA TYR A 73 -1.31 7.26 4.19
C TYR A 73 -1.98 7.15 2.82
N HIS A 74 -2.48 8.28 2.32
CA HIS A 74 -3.22 8.39 1.08
C HIS A 74 -2.32 9.06 0.03
N PHE A 75 -2.34 8.54 -1.19
CA PHE A 75 -1.56 9.09 -2.31
C PHE A 75 -2.25 8.73 -3.63
N SER A 76 -1.87 9.43 -4.70
CA SER A 76 -2.34 9.12 -6.05
C SER A 76 -1.39 8.16 -6.76
N SER A 77 -1.95 7.18 -7.47
CA SER A 77 -1.23 6.42 -8.48
C SER A 77 -0.86 7.34 -9.66
N PRO A 78 0.07 6.93 -10.55
CA PRO A 78 0.35 7.66 -11.78
C PRO A 78 -0.81 7.60 -12.80
N TYR A 79 -1.78 6.69 -12.60
CA TYR A 79 -2.90 6.43 -13.50
C TYR A 79 -4.24 6.42 -12.74
N PRO A 80 -4.60 7.51 -12.05
CA PRO A 80 -5.84 7.54 -11.30
C PRO A 80 -7.02 7.66 -12.26
N GLU A 81 -8.13 6.97 -11.96
CA GLU A 81 -9.37 7.04 -12.76
C GLU A 81 -9.90 8.49 -12.82
N ILE A 82 -9.79 9.21 -11.70
CA ILE A 82 -10.10 10.64 -11.59
C ILE A 82 -8.81 11.38 -11.26
N LYS A 83 -8.43 12.34 -12.12
CA LYS A 83 -7.21 13.13 -11.92
C LYS A 83 -7.24 13.85 -10.57
N GLY A 84 -6.22 13.60 -9.75
CA GLY A 84 -6.08 14.19 -8.42
C GLY A 84 -6.80 13.42 -7.32
N ASP A 85 -7.45 12.30 -7.61
CA ASP A 85 -7.93 11.38 -6.57
C ASP A 85 -6.75 10.68 -5.91
N GLU A 86 -6.80 10.61 -4.59
CA GLU A 86 -5.92 9.75 -3.82
C GLU A 86 -6.55 8.37 -3.83
N ASP A 87 -6.24 7.60 -4.87
CA ASP A 87 -6.76 6.28 -5.16
C ASP A 87 -5.94 5.16 -4.49
N MET A 88 -4.82 5.46 -3.86
CA MET A 88 -3.91 4.48 -3.26
C MET A 88 -3.74 4.66 -1.75
N ARG A 89 -3.48 3.56 -1.04
CA ARG A 89 -3.35 3.52 0.42
C ARG A 89 -2.13 2.73 0.85
N VAL A 90 -1.48 3.16 1.93
CA VAL A 90 -0.54 2.37 2.76
C VAL A 90 -1.03 2.43 4.20
N VAL A 91 -1.17 1.27 4.86
CA VAL A 91 -1.58 1.16 6.25
C VAL A 91 -0.47 0.57 7.10
N TYR A 92 -0.26 1.20 8.26
CA TYR A 92 0.82 0.90 9.19
C TYR A 92 0.38 1.22 10.64
N PRO A 93 0.98 0.62 11.67
CA PRO A 93 0.64 0.93 13.05
C PRO A 93 1.21 2.28 13.49
N ALA A 94 0.42 3.02 14.26
CA ALA A 94 0.80 4.35 14.74
C ALA A 94 2.03 4.35 15.66
N TYR A 95 2.36 3.19 16.27
CA TYR A 95 3.50 3.06 17.19
C TYR A 95 4.80 2.63 16.50
N LYS A 96 4.78 2.16 15.25
CA LYS A 96 5.98 1.68 14.53
C LYS A 96 5.78 1.72 13.01
N ASN A 97 6.26 2.77 12.38
CA ASN A 97 6.08 3.04 10.96
C ASN A 97 6.89 2.14 10.01
N THR A 98 7.84 1.34 10.51
CA THR A 98 8.54 0.32 9.70
C THR A 98 7.71 -0.93 9.43
N ILE A 99 6.62 -1.12 10.19
CA ILE A 99 5.66 -2.20 9.95
C ILE A 99 4.63 -1.74 8.92
N ILE A 100 4.58 -2.39 7.76
CA ILE A 100 3.52 -2.17 6.77
C ILE A 100 2.55 -3.35 6.81
N LEU A 101 1.26 -3.05 6.99
CA LEU A 101 0.21 -4.06 7.16
C LEU A 101 -0.55 -4.35 5.86
N ALA A 102 -0.75 -3.30 5.06
CA ALA A 102 -1.37 -3.41 3.75
C ALA A 102 -1.03 -2.20 2.87
N PHE A 103 -1.02 -2.40 1.56
CA PHE A 103 -1.05 -1.32 0.58
C PHE A 103 -1.91 -1.67 -0.63
N GLY A 104 -2.37 -0.67 -1.37
CA GLY A 104 -3.04 -0.90 -2.64
C GLY A 104 -4.08 0.15 -3.02
N HIS A 105 -4.78 -0.12 -4.11
CA HIS A 105 -5.85 0.74 -4.60
C HIS A 105 -7.05 0.70 -3.64
N ARG A 106 -7.68 1.87 -3.43
CA ARG A 106 -8.76 2.16 -2.50
C ARG A 106 -10.03 1.36 -2.77
N TYR A 107 -10.50 1.37 -4.02
CA TYR A 107 -11.80 0.79 -4.38
C TYR A 107 -11.72 -0.57 -5.09
N ILE A 108 -10.70 -0.78 -5.93
CA ILE A 108 -10.58 -1.96 -6.80
C ILE A 108 -9.34 -2.82 -6.43
N PRO A 109 -9.31 -4.11 -6.79
CA PRO A 109 -10.45 -4.94 -7.27
C PRO A 109 -11.59 -5.09 -6.24
N THR A 110 -11.33 -4.74 -4.99
CA THR A 110 -12.28 -4.75 -3.86
C THR A 110 -11.87 -3.64 -2.89
N ASP A 111 -12.81 -3.20 -2.03
CA ASP A 111 -12.54 -2.14 -1.05
C ASP A 111 -11.29 -2.47 -0.21
N PHE A 112 -10.36 -1.52 -0.19
CA PHE A 112 -9.07 -1.67 0.47
C PHE A 112 -9.20 -2.02 1.95
N TYR A 113 -10.12 -1.35 2.66
CA TYR A 113 -10.29 -1.61 4.08
C TYR A 113 -10.92 -2.98 4.33
N GLN A 114 -11.79 -3.49 3.44
CA GLN A 114 -12.27 -4.88 3.55
C GLN A 114 -11.11 -5.88 3.45
N ARG A 115 -10.18 -5.70 2.50
CA ARG A 115 -8.98 -6.56 2.39
C ARG A 115 -8.05 -6.43 3.59
N PHE A 116 -7.88 -5.23 4.12
CA PHE A 116 -7.06 -5.01 5.31
C PHE A 116 -7.68 -5.62 6.56
N LYS A 117 -9.00 -5.46 6.76
CA LYS A 117 -9.73 -5.95 7.93
C LYS A 117 -9.67 -7.47 8.13
N SER A 118 -9.36 -8.25 7.09
CA SER A 118 -9.19 -9.70 7.24
C SER A 118 -7.81 -10.09 7.78
N ARG A 119 -6.92 -9.11 8.02
CA ARG A 119 -5.52 -9.30 8.43
C ARG A 119 -5.23 -8.86 9.86
N VAL A 120 -6.23 -8.27 10.54
CA VAL A 120 -6.13 -7.67 11.88
C VAL A 120 -7.29 -8.09 12.76
#